data_AF-A0A367YD46-F1
#
_entry.id   AF-A0A367YD46-F1
#
_cell.length_a   1.000
_cell.length_b   1.000
_cell.length_c   1.000
_cell.angle_alpha   90.00
_cell.angle_beta   90.00
_cell.angle_gamma   90.00
#
_symmetry.space_group_name_H-M   'P 1'
#
loop_
_entity.id
_entity.type
_entity.pdbx_description
1 polymer ?
#
loop_
_entity_poly.entity_id
_entity_poly.type
_entity_poly.pdbx_seq_one_letter_code
_entity_poly.pdbx_strand_id
1 'polypeptide(L)'
;MSTAVRSRTSTVVGPGKHINVRQQKLVDETIKNHLKYNDITFRSYLKLRQDLLQQNNAIQLLIREAKKNGQKEEPAEDKEADSEPQDEEMKDVDGKVNKHKTELSAEAIKLEKLKFEVDKRLIIFKLYIQDLKNALTAEAQKHKEGYKSPELLDISNQLEALMGQETHLRTEIDNIKNVQKPMLDKITNLVSNFNTNITSATARIIHPSLLRNKEEDLENSVQINFNHAVFSKLDIQQMFAEVGGNVTEQVDNILDTNSRIFDKFDDRNESSENVASPNLLYKIARSTLHDITSNTDLDEYEELIDRALKDISSSFKENQDIKSKWNAHARKVEKIKLIIEEKDADGDLVMT
;
A
#
# COMPACT_ATOMS: atom_id res chain seq x y z
N MET A 1 39.12 38.77 7.71
CA MET A 1 38.90 37.43 8.30
C MET A 1 38.07 36.64 7.32
N SER A 2 38.67 35.67 6.63
CA SER A 2 38.01 34.83 5.62
C SER A 2 38.48 33.40 5.80
N THR A 3 37.67 32.58 6.46
CA THR A 3 37.93 31.15 6.68
C THR A 3 37.19 30.34 5.62
N ALA A 4 37.82 30.14 4.47
CA ALA A 4 37.41 29.15 3.50
C ALA A 4 37.94 27.78 3.95
N VAL A 5 37.07 27.01 4.63
CA VAL A 5 37.32 25.61 4.97
C VAL A 5 37.27 24.78 3.68
N ARG A 6 38.45 24.42 3.16
CA ARG A 6 38.58 23.42 2.09
C ARG A 6 38.42 22.02 2.70
N SER A 7 37.24 21.44 2.54
CA SER A 7 37.01 20.01 2.76
C SER A 7 37.75 19.21 1.68
N ARG A 8 38.85 18.56 2.08
CA ARG A 8 39.51 17.53 1.27
C ARG A 8 38.62 16.28 1.29
N THR A 9 38.03 15.94 0.16
CA THR A 9 37.45 14.60 -0.06
C THR A 9 38.59 13.58 -0.06
N SER A 10 38.69 12.85 1.04
CA SER A 10 39.52 11.65 1.17
C SER A 10 39.04 10.61 0.16
N THR A 11 39.76 10.47 -0.95
CA THR A 11 39.65 9.29 -1.82
C THR A 11 40.24 8.11 -1.07
N VAL A 12 39.39 7.27 -0.50
CA VAL A 12 39.74 5.94 -0.01
C VAL A 12 40.15 5.11 -1.23
N VAL A 13 41.46 5.05 -1.48
CA VAL A 13 42.07 4.21 -2.50
C VAL A 13 42.19 2.80 -1.93
N GLY A 14 41.29 1.90 -2.35
CA GLY A 14 41.47 0.46 -2.13
C GLY A 14 42.68 -0.07 -2.91
N PRO A 15 43.28 -1.21 -2.51
CA PRO A 15 44.49 -1.74 -3.13
C PRO A 15 44.16 -2.49 -4.42
N GLY A 16 43.58 -1.78 -5.40
CA GLY A 16 43.52 -2.24 -6.78
C GLY A 16 44.76 -1.72 -7.48
N LYS A 17 45.68 -2.62 -7.87
CA LYS A 17 46.78 -2.28 -8.80
C LYS A 17 46.20 -1.46 -9.96
N HIS A 18 46.58 -0.20 -10.07
CA HIS A 18 46.22 0.64 -11.21
C HIS A 18 46.86 0.04 -12.47
N ILE A 19 46.11 -0.79 -13.18
CA ILE A 19 46.48 -1.26 -14.51
C ILE A 19 46.50 -0.01 -15.39
N ASN A 20 47.66 0.27 -16.00
CA ASN A 20 47.81 1.42 -16.89
C ASN A 20 46.80 1.28 -18.05
N VAL A 21 46.20 2.37 -18.51
CA VAL A 21 45.25 2.38 -19.65
C VAL A 21 45.80 1.63 -20.87
N ARG A 22 47.12 1.68 -21.12
CA ARG A 22 47.77 0.90 -22.19
C ARG A 22 47.79 -0.60 -21.91
N GLN A 23 48.03 -1.00 -20.66
CA GLN A 23 47.98 -2.40 -20.23
C GLN A 23 46.55 -2.93 -20.29
N GLN A 24 45.56 -2.12 -19.89
CA GLN A 24 44.15 -2.49 -20.01
C GLN A 24 43.76 -2.70 -21.48
N LYS A 25 44.14 -1.78 -22.37
CA LYS A 25 43.91 -1.95 -23.82
C LYS A 25 44.55 -3.22 -24.38
N LEU A 26 45.78 -3.51 -23.99
CA LEU A 26 46.47 -4.74 -24.44
C LEU A 26 45.75 -5.99 -23.92
N VAL A 27 45.29 -5.98 -22.67
CA VAL A 27 44.49 -7.07 -22.09
C VAL A 27 43.17 -7.23 -22.84
N ASP A 28 42.45 -6.14 -23.10
CA ASP A 28 41.17 -6.15 -23.81
C ASP A 28 41.33 -6.66 -25.25
N GLU A 29 42.37 -6.22 -25.97
CA GLU A 29 42.70 -6.71 -27.31
C GLU A 29 43.08 -8.19 -27.32
N THR A 30 43.85 -8.63 -26.31
CA THR A 30 44.25 -10.03 -26.18
C THR A 30 43.05 -10.93 -25.87
N ILE A 31 42.18 -10.51 -24.95
CA ILE A 31 40.93 -11.21 -24.62
C ILE A 31 40.02 -11.25 -25.84
N LYS A 32 39.84 -10.13 -26.55
CA LYS A 32 39.02 -10.05 -27.76
C LYS A 32 39.55 -10.97 -28.87
N ASN A 33 40.85 -11.01 -29.09
CA ASN A 33 41.46 -11.93 -30.05
C ASN A 33 41.31 -13.38 -29.60
N HIS A 34 41.51 -13.68 -28.32
CA HIS A 34 41.32 -15.02 -27.79
C HIS A 34 39.89 -15.51 -27.98
N LEU A 35 38.89 -14.69 -27.63
CA LEU A 35 37.47 -15.00 -27.82
C LEU A 35 37.11 -15.15 -29.30
N LYS A 36 37.72 -14.35 -30.20
CA LYS A 36 37.42 -14.38 -31.63
C LYS A 36 38.02 -15.59 -32.35
N TYR A 37 39.20 -16.05 -31.96
CA TYR A 37 39.97 -17.07 -32.70
C TYR A 37 40.13 -18.40 -31.95
N ASN A 38 39.72 -18.48 -30.68
CA ASN A 38 39.85 -19.68 -29.86
C ASN A 38 38.49 -20.24 -29.42
N ASP A 39 37.69 -20.68 -30.39
CA ASP A 39 36.51 -21.50 -30.10
C ASP A 39 36.91 -22.96 -29.83
N ILE A 40 36.97 -23.31 -28.55
CA ILE A 40 37.35 -24.64 -28.06
C ILE A 40 36.30 -25.68 -28.49
N THR A 41 35.02 -25.31 -28.49
CA THR A 41 33.91 -26.20 -28.84
C THR A 41 33.99 -26.58 -30.32
N PHE A 42 34.16 -25.59 -31.20
CA PHE A 42 34.35 -25.83 -32.63
C PHE A 42 35.63 -26.64 -32.92
N ARG A 43 36.76 -26.31 -32.29
CA ARG A 43 38.02 -27.07 -32.44
C ARG A 43 37.85 -28.54 -32.02
N SER A 44 37.15 -28.79 -30.92
CA SER A 44 36.91 -30.15 -30.42
C SER A 44 36.04 -30.97 -31.38
N TYR A 45 35.01 -30.37 -31.95
CA TYR A 45 34.14 -31.00 -32.95
C TYR A 45 34.91 -31.31 -34.25
N LEU A 46 35.72 -30.36 -34.73
CA LEU A 46 36.51 -30.53 -35.95
C LEU A 46 37.55 -31.64 -35.81
N LYS A 47 38.22 -31.72 -34.65
CA LYS A 47 39.19 -32.78 -34.33
C LYS A 47 38.53 -34.17 -34.38
N LEU A 48 37.40 -34.35 -33.73
CA LEU A 48 36.68 -35.64 -33.75
C LEU A 48 36.23 -36.04 -35.16
N ARG A 49 35.85 -35.08 -36.00
CA ARG A 49 35.49 -35.34 -37.40
C ARG A 49 36.71 -35.76 -38.23
N GLN A 50 37.87 -35.18 -37.96
CA GLN A 50 39.14 -35.58 -38.57
C GLN A 50 39.55 -36.98 -38.12
N ASP A 51 39.44 -37.28 -36.83
CA ASP A 51 39.74 -38.60 -36.26
C ASP A 51 38.82 -39.68 -36.88
N LEU A 52 37.52 -39.37 -37.09
CA LEU A 52 36.58 -40.27 -37.75
C LEU A 52 36.97 -40.55 -39.20
N LEU A 53 37.40 -39.53 -39.92
CA LEU A 53 37.85 -39.68 -41.31
C LEU A 53 39.14 -40.51 -41.40
N GLN A 54 40.09 -40.30 -40.50
CA GLN A 54 41.32 -41.10 -40.40
C GLN A 54 41.00 -42.57 -40.10
N GLN A 55 40.11 -42.82 -39.15
CA GLN A 55 39.65 -44.15 -38.79
C GLN A 55 38.97 -44.87 -39.96
N ASN A 56 38.11 -44.16 -40.71
CA ASN A 56 37.44 -44.71 -41.89
C ASN A 56 38.44 -45.08 -43.01
N ASN A 57 39.45 -44.24 -43.22
CA ASN A 57 40.52 -44.52 -44.17
C ASN A 57 41.36 -45.74 -43.75
N ALA A 58 41.66 -45.89 -42.45
CA ALA A 58 42.37 -47.05 -41.91
C ALA A 58 41.61 -48.35 -42.17
N ILE A 59 40.29 -48.38 -41.92
CA ILE A 59 39.45 -49.55 -42.23
C ILE A 59 39.45 -49.85 -43.73
N GLN A 60 39.35 -48.83 -44.59
CA GLN A 60 39.41 -49.06 -46.04
C GLN A 60 40.75 -49.65 -46.50
N LEU A 61 41.87 -49.24 -45.90
CA LEU A 61 43.18 -49.83 -46.18
C LEU A 61 43.23 -51.30 -45.76
N LEU A 62 42.77 -51.62 -44.55
CA LEU A 62 42.70 -53.00 -44.06
C LEU A 62 41.80 -53.90 -44.94
N ILE A 63 40.67 -53.37 -45.41
CA ILE A 63 39.79 -54.09 -46.36
C ILE A 63 40.52 -54.36 -47.69
N ARG A 64 41.31 -53.40 -48.20
CA ARG A 64 42.08 -53.57 -49.44
C ARG A 64 43.21 -54.58 -49.27
N GLU A 65 43.89 -54.58 -48.13
CA GLU A 65 44.95 -55.53 -47.79
C GLU A 65 44.38 -56.96 -47.64
N ALA A 66 43.24 -57.12 -46.96
CA ALA A 66 42.55 -58.40 -46.86
C ALA A 66 42.14 -58.96 -48.24
N LYS A 67 41.69 -58.10 -49.17
CA LYS A 67 41.36 -58.49 -50.54
C LYS A 67 42.58 -58.90 -51.38
N LYS A 68 43.71 -58.21 -51.21
CA LYS A 68 44.97 -58.55 -51.90
C LYS A 68 45.55 -59.88 -51.43
N ASN A 69 45.41 -60.21 -50.15
CA ASN A 69 45.87 -61.48 -49.61
C ASN A 69 44.97 -62.66 -50.02
N GLY A 70 43.67 -62.44 -50.22
CA GLY A 70 42.75 -63.47 -50.74
C GLY A 70 42.81 -63.72 -52.25
N GLN A 71 43.51 -62.89 -53.04
CA GLN A 71 43.68 -63.07 -54.49
C GLN A 71 44.98 -63.78 -54.89
N LYS A 72 45.82 -64.20 -53.93
CA LYS A 72 47.06 -64.96 -54.20
C LYS A 72 46.85 -66.48 -54.31
N GLU A 73 45.62 -66.98 -54.22
CA GLU A 73 45.30 -68.42 -54.18
C GLU A 73 44.31 -68.85 -55.30
N GLU A 74 44.60 -68.51 -56.56
CA GLU A 74 44.07 -69.28 -57.71
C GLU A 74 45.25 -69.81 -58.54
N PRO A 75 45.26 -71.12 -58.89
CA PRO A 75 46.48 -71.83 -59.30
C PRO A 75 46.82 -71.58 -60.77
N ALA A 76 48.11 -71.36 -61.03
CA ALA A 76 48.67 -71.56 -62.36
C ALA A 76 48.84 -73.08 -62.57
N GLU A 77 48.11 -73.63 -63.54
CA GLU A 77 48.31 -74.97 -64.07
C GLU A 77 49.71 -75.13 -64.70
N ASP A 78 50.17 -76.39 -64.68
CA ASP A 78 51.26 -77.01 -65.43
C ASP A 78 52.70 -76.88 -64.90
N LYS A 79 53.16 -77.93 -64.18
CA LYS A 79 54.00 -79.02 -64.76
C LYS A 79 54.38 -80.11 -63.74
N GLU A 80 54.36 -81.34 -64.24
CA GLU A 80 54.74 -82.60 -63.60
C GLU A 80 56.18 -82.63 -63.04
N ALA A 81 56.38 -83.25 -61.87
CA ALA A 81 57.26 -84.42 -61.64
C ALA A 81 57.67 -84.56 -60.15
N ASP A 82 57.23 -85.68 -59.55
CA ASP A 82 57.98 -86.59 -58.67
C ASP A 82 58.77 -86.04 -57.44
N SER A 83 58.25 -86.28 -56.21
CA SER A 83 58.97 -86.85 -55.04
C SER A 83 58.19 -86.75 -53.71
N GLU A 84 58.48 -87.71 -52.84
CA GLU A 84 57.95 -88.08 -51.50
C GLU A 84 57.93 -86.98 -50.39
N PRO A 85 57.28 -87.23 -49.22
CA PRO A 85 56.62 -86.21 -48.42
C PRO A 85 57.54 -85.52 -47.40
N GLN A 86 57.34 -84.22 -47.22
CA GLN A 86 57.72 -83.50 -46.01
C GLN A 86 56.46 -82.92 -45.36
N ASP A 87 56.09 -83.51 -44.22
CA ASP A 87 55.19 -82.91 -43.23
C ASP A 87 55.88 -81.69 -42.62
N GLU A 88 55.55 -80.47 -43.06
CA GLU A 88 55.75 -79.26 -42.27
C GLU A 88 54.85 -78.12 -42.76
N GLU A 89 54.26 -77.39 -41.80
CA GLU A 89 53.59 -76.08 -41.95
C GLU A 89 52.23 -76.00 -42.68
N MET A 90 51.15 -76.42 -42.00
CA MET A 90 49.77 -76.04 -42.35
C MET A 90 48.97 -75.44 -41.17
N LYS A 91 49.62 -74.68 -40.26
CA LYS A 91 48.92 -74.04 -39.11
C LYS A 91 48.90 -72.51 -39.07
N ASP A 92 49.68 -71.82 -39.90
CA ASP A 92 49.86 -70.36 -39.78
C ASP A 92 48.96 -69.51 -40.69
N VAL A 93 48.24 -70.13 -41.63
CA VAL A 93 47.36 -69.42 -42.58
C VAL A 93 46.03 -69.05 -41.92
N ASP A 94 45.41 -69.97 -41.19
CA ASP A 94 44.17 -69.72 -40.44
C ASP A 94 44.37 -68.67 -39.33
N GLY A 95 45.55 -68.64 -38.71
CA GLY A 95 45.91 -67.65 -37.69
C GLY A 95 45.95 -66.22 -38.23
N LYS A 96 46.45 -66.01 -39.46
CA LYS A 96 46.53 -64.68 -40.10
C LYS A 96 45.17 -64.17 -40.56
N VAL A 97 44.33 -65.05 -41.12
CA VAL A 97 42.97 -64.69 -41.57
C VAL A 97 42.07 -64.35 -40.38
N ASN A 98 42.14 -65.12 -39.27
CA ASN A 98 41.40 -64.79 -38.05
C ASN A 98 41.90 -63.51 -37.38
N LYS A 99 43.22 -63.25 -37.40
CA LYS A 99 43.80 -62.02 -36.85
C LYS A 99 43.35 -60.76 -37.60
N HIS A 100 43.32 -60.79 -38.94
CA HIS A 100 42.80 -59.66 -39.70
C HIS A 100 41.29 -59.44 -39.51
N LYS A 101 40.52 -60.51 -39.32
CA LYS A 101 39.08 -60.41 -39.04
C LYS A 101 38.79 -59.80 -37.66
N THR A 102 39.59 -60.12 -36.64
CA THR A 102 39.47 -59.53 -35.30
C THR A 102 40.00 -58.09 -35.26
N GLU A 103 41.05 -57.76 -36.02
CA GLU A 103 41.51 -56.38 -36.20
C GLU A 103 40.46 -55.52 -36.92
N LEU A 104 39.81 -56.05 -37.96
CA LEU A 104 38.77 -55.34 -38.69
C LEU A 104 37.52 -55.10 -37.82
N SER A 105 37.13 -56.08 -36.99
CA SER A 105 36.00 -55.93 -36.08
C SER A 105 36.29 -54.95 -34.95
N ALA A 106 37.50 -54.96 -34.39
CA ALA A 106 37.93 -53.98 -33.38
C ALA A 106 37.94 -52.55 -33.94
N GLU A 107 38.46 -52.37 -35.16
CA GLU A 107 38.55 -51.07 -35.81
C GLU A 107 37.16 -50.54 -36.22
N ALA A 108 36.24 -51.44 -36.60
CA ALA A 108 34.83 -51.13 -36.86
C ALA A 108 34.08 -50.68 -35.60
N ILE A 109 34.27 -51.38 -34.46
CA ILE A 109 33.69 -50.97 -33.17
C ILE A 109 34.23 -49.57 -32.77
N LYS A 110 35.52 -49.32 -32.99
CA LYS A 110 36.12 -48.01 -32.72
C LYS A 110 35.55 -46.92 -33.63
N LEU A 111 35.29 -47.21 -34.91
CA LEU A 111 34.61 -46.29 -35.81
C LEU A 111 33.16 -45.99 -35.40
N GLU A 112 32.43 -46.99 -34.90
CA GLU A 112 31.06 -46.79 -34.40
C GLU A 112 31.05 -45.93 -33.13
N LYS A 113 31.98 -46.17 -32.19
CA LYS A 113 32.17 -45.31 -31.02
C LYS A 113 32.49 -43.87 -31.43
N LEU A 114 33.39 -43.66 -32.40
CA LEU A 114 33.75 -42.34 -32.89
C LEU A 114 32.58 -41.64 -33.61
N LYS A 115 31.76 -42.39 -34.37
CA LYS A 115 30.52 -41.86 -34.96
C LYS A 115 29.57 -41.36 -33.89
N PHE A 116 29.34 -42.15 -32.85
CA PHE A 116 28.49 -41.76 -31.73
C PHE A 116 29.02 -40.51 -31.00
N GLU A 117 30.32 -40.43 -30.76
CA GLU A 117 30.94 -39.25 -30.14
C GLU A 117 30.84 -38.00 -31.02
N VAL A 118 31.01 -38.15 -32.34
CA VAL A 118 30.82 -37.07 -33.32
C VAL A 118 29.38 -36.59 -33.32
N ASP A 119 28.40 -37.48 -33.32
CA ASP A 119 26.98 -37.12 -33.30
C ASP A 119 26.59 -36.41 -32.00
N LYS A 120 27.08 -36.89 -30.86
CA LYS A 120 26.93 -36.22 -29.56
C LYS A 120 27.49 -34.80 -29.60
N ARG A 121 28.72 -34.63 -30.12
CA ARG A 121 29.37 -33.32 -30.21
C ARG A 121 28.74 -32.41 -31.26
N LEU A 122 28.15 -32.96 -32.31
CA LEU A 122 27.37 -32.23 -33.31
C LEU A 122 26.12 -31.62 -32.68
N ILE A 123 25.41 -32.35 -31.81
CA ILE A 123 24.26 -31.82 -31.08
C ILE A 123 24.70 -30.66 -30.17
N ILE A 124 25.78 -30.85 -29.40
CA ILE A 124 26.33 -29.80 -28.53
C ILE A 124 26.76 -28.58 -29.35
N PHE A 125 27.40 -28.78 -30.51
CA PHE A 125 27.82 -27.69 -31.38
C PHE A 125 26.65 -26.95 -32.01
N LYS A 126 25.57 -27.65 -32.40
CA LYS A 126 24.32 -27.02 -32.87
C LYS A 126 23.69 -26.16 -31.78
N LEU A 127 23.64 -26.67 -30.55
CA LEU A 127 23.12 -25.92 -29.40
C LEU A 127 23.99 -24.68 -29.12
N TYR A 128 25.31 -24.83 -29.16
CA TYR A 128 26.25 -23.72 -29.05
C TYR A 128 26.06 -22.65 -30.13
N ILE A 129 25.85 -23.03 -31.39
CA ILE A 129 25.53 -22.07 -32.47
C ILE A 129 24.20 -21.37 -32.19
N GLN A 130 23.19 -22.10 -31.71
CA GLN A 130 21.90 -21.52 -31.37
C GLN A 130 22.03 -20.51 -30.22
N ASP A 131 22.81 -20.82 -29.20
CA ASP A 131 23.10 -19.91 -28.09
C ASP A 131 23.84 -18.66 -28.57
N LEU A 132 24.84 -18.81 -29.45
CA LEU A 132 25.53 -17.68 -30.07
C LEU A 132 24.57 -16.83 -30.91
N LYS A 133 23.65 -17.45 -31.65
CA LYS A 133 22.63 -16.74 -32.43
C LYS A 133 21.69 -15.97 -31.51
N ASN A 134 21.25 -16.58 -30.41
CA ASN A 134 20.39 -15.95 -29.42
C ASN A 134 21.10 -14.76 -28.74
N ALA A 135 22.36 -14.95 -28.34
CA ALA A 135 23.19 -13.89 -27.79
C ALA A 135 23.37 -12.74 -28.79
N LEU A 136 23.65 -13.04 -30.06
CA LEU A 136 23.75 -12.03 -31.11
C LEU A 136 22.42 -11.30 -31.32
N THR A 137 21.28 -11.98 -31.30
CA THR A 137 19.97 -11.31 -31.40
C THR A 137 19.68 -10.41 -30.21
N ALA A 138 20.04 -10.83 -29.00
CA ALA A 138 19.90 -10.01 -27.80
C ALA A 138 20.81 -8.77 -27.88
N GLU A 139 22.06 -8.92 -28.31
CA GLU A 139 22.98 -7.80 -28.46
C GLU A 139 22.57 -6.86 -29.60
N ALA A 140 22.10 -7.41 -30.73
CA ALA A 140 21.57 -6.62 -31.82
C ALA A 140 20.31 -5.84 -31.40
N GLN A 141 19.48 -6.38 -30.51
CA GLN A 141 18.37 -5.65 -29.91
C GLN A 141 18.86 -4.49 -29.04
N LYS A 142 19.96 -4.64 -28.28
CA LYS A 142 20.54 -3.55 -27.49
C LYS A 142 21.01 -2.36 -28.33
N HIS A 143 21.46 -2.63 -29.55
CA HIS A 143 21.96 -1.60 -30.47
C HIS A 143 20.89 -1.02 -31.41
N LYS A 144 19.64 -1.50 -31.35
CA LYS A 144 18.54 -0.88 -32.09
C LYS A 144 18.16 0.45 -31.44
N GLU A 145 18.02 1.48 -32.27
CA GLU A 145 17.52 2.79 -31.86
C GLU A 145 16.17 2.61 -31.14
N GLY A 146 16.14 2.94 -29.84
CA GLY A 146 14.96 2.76 -28.98
C GLY A 146 15.08 1.68 -27.89
N TYR A 147 16.18 0.92 -27.84
CA TYR A 147 16.40 0.00 -26.72
C TYR A 147 16.69 0.75 -25.42
N LYS A 148 15.73 0.75 -24.51
CA LYS A 148 15.94 1.14 -23.11
C LYS A 148 16.36 -0.11 -22.35
N SER A 149 17.52 -0.06 -21.68
CA SER A 149 17.91 -1.11 -20.74
C SER A 149 16.74 -1.35 -19.76
N PRO A 150 16.46 -2.60 -19.35
CA PRO A 150 15.42 -2.89 -18.36
C PRO A 150 15.54 -2.02 -17.11
N GLU A 151 16.77 -1.75 -16.68
CA GLU A 151 17.09 -0.85 -15.56
C GLU A 151 16.66 0.59 -15.84
N LEU A 152 16.85 1.06 -17.07
CA LEU A 152 16.51 2.42 -17.50
C LEU A 152 14.99 2.59 -17.64
N LEU A 153 14.28 1.51 -17.99
CA LEU A 153 12.82 1.47 -18.01
C LEU A 153 12.25 1.49 -16.58
N ASP A 154 12.84 0.72 -15.66
CA ASP A 154 12.46 0.72 -14.25
C ASP A 154 12.72 2.08 -13.59
N ILE A 155 13.90 2.67 -13.82
CA ILE A 155 14.22 4.04 -13.37
C ILE A 155 13.24 5.06 -13.96
N SER A 156 12.84 4.91 -15.23
CA SER A 156 11.85 5.80 -15.86
C SER A 156 10.49 5.69 -15.16
N ASN A 157 10.04 4.48 -14.86
CA ASN A 157 8.76 4.25 -14.18
C ASN A 157 8.79 4.77 -12.74
N GLN A 158 9.91 4.57 -12.02
CA GLN A 158 10.11 5.11 -10.68
C GLN A 158 10.11 6.64 -10.69
N LEU A 159 10.76 7.26 -11.68
CA LEU A 159 10.75 8.71 -11.84
C LEU A 159 9.34 9.23 -12.12
N GLU A 160 8.57 8.55 -12.97
CA GLU A 160 7.19 8.92 -13.25
C GLU A 160 6.28 8.81 -12.01
N ALA A 161 6.47 7.76 -11.21
CA ALA A 161 5.77 7.60 -9.93
C ALA A 161 6.15 8.72 -8.93
N LEU A 162 7.43 9.08 -8.84
CA LEU A 162 7.91 10.17 -7.99
C LEU A 162 7.37 11.53 -8.45
N MET A 163 7.32 11.79 -9.76
CA MET A 163 6.69 12.99 -10.29
C MET A 163 5.20 13.02 -9.95
N GLY A 164 4.50 11.89 -10.05
CA GLY A 164 3.11 11.76 -9.62
C GLY A 164 2.92 12.13 -8.14
N GLN A 165 3.77 11.60 -7.26
CA GLN A 165 3.76 11.95 -5.83
C GLN A 165 4.08 13.42 -5.60
N GLU A 166 5.05 13.99 -6.30
CA GLU A 166 5.39 15.42 -6.19
C GLU A 166 4.20 16.30 -6.60
N THR A 167 3.52 15.98 -7.69
CA THR A 167 2.34 16.74 -8.12
C THR A 167 1.21 16.64 -7.10
N HIS A 168 0.96 15.46 -6.53
CA HIS A 168 -0.03 15.27 -5.48
C HIS A 168 0.30 16.12 -4.23
N LEU A 169 1.53 16.04 -3.72
CA LEU A 169 1.97 16.82 -2.58
C LEU A 169 1.90 18.33 -2.85
N ARG A 170 2.23 18.79 -4.06
CA ARG A 170 2.06 20.19 -4.45
C ARG A 170 0.59 20.62 -4.39
N THR A 171 -0.33 19.80 -4.90
CA THR A 171 -1.77 20.11 -4.81
C THR A 171 -2.27 20.12 -3.38
N GLU A 172 -1.77 19.24 -2.52
CA GLU A 172 -2.12 19.20 -1.11
C GLU A 172 -1.57 20.43 -0.36
N ILE A 173 -0.32 20.82 -0.63
CA ILE A 173 0.29 22.06 -0.10
C ILE A 173 -0.53 23.28 -0.53
N ASP A 174 -0.94 23.35 -1.79
CA ASP A 174 -1.78 24.45 -2.27
C ASP A 174 -3.16 24.46 -1.60
N ASN A 175 -3.74 23.30 -1.33
CA ASN A 175 -5.00 23.18 -0.59
C ASN A 175 -4.83 23.64 0.88
N ILE A 176 -3.77 23.20 1.55
CA ILE A 176 -3.43 23.65 2.90
C ILE A 176 -3.24 25.16 2.91
N LYS A 177 -2.51 25.72 1.95
CA LYS A 177 -2.16 27.13 1.92
C LYS A 177 -3.35 28.04 1.56
N ASN A 178 -4.20 27.61 0.63
CA ASN A 178 -5.25 28.47 0.07
C ASN A 178 -6.63 28.25 0.70
N VAL A 179 -6.87 27.08 1.32
CA VAL A 179 -8.18 26.75 1.91
C VAL A 179 -8.04 26.58 3.42
N GLN A 180 -7.21 25.64 3.87
CA GLN A 180 -7.19 25.23 5.27
C GLN A 180 -6.57 26.30 6.17
N LYS A 181 -5.43 26.89 5.78
CA LYS A 181 -4.77 27.94 6.56
C LYS A 181 -5.62 29.21 6.68
N PRO A 182 -6.23 29.75 5.60
CA PRO A 182 -7.13 30.89 5.74
C PRO A 182 -8.38 30.58 6.56
N MET A 183 -8.88 29.33 6.51
CA MET A 183 -9.99 28.90 7.37
C MET A 183 -9.57 28.83 8.84
N LEU A 184 -8.40 28.25 9.13
CA LEU A 184 -7.83 28.22 10.47
C LEU A 184 -7.60 29.64 10.99
N ASP A 185 -7.01 30.53 10.19
CA ASP A 185 -6.80 31.93 10.56
C ASP A 185 -8.13 32.63 10.87
N LYS A 186 -9.19 32.37 10.08
CA LYS A 186 -10.55 32.87 10.39
C LYS A 186 -11.08 32.32 11.71
N ILE A 187 -10.92 31.03 11.98
CA ILE A 187 -11.37 30.39 13.23
C ILE A 187 -10.57 30.92 14.41
N THR A 188 -9.25 30.99 14.31
CA THR A 188 -8.36 31.54 15.34
C THR A 188 -8.69 33.00 15.61
N ASN A 189 -8.96 33.81 14.58
CA ASN A 189 -9.42 35.18 14.75
C ASN A 189 -10.79 35.22 15.43
N LEU A 190 -11.74 34.36 15.06
CA LEU A 190 -13.06 34.30 15.69
C LEU A 190 -12.95 33.90 17.18
N VAL A 191 -12.14 32.90 17.50
CA VAL A 191 -11.88 32.42 18.86
C VAL A 191 -11.12 33.45 19.67
N SER A 192 -10.11 34.10 19.09
CA SER A 192 -9.39 35.21 19.73
C SER A 192 -10.35 36.35 20.03
N ASN A 193 -11.18 36.76 19.08
CA ASN A 193 -12.19 37.80 19.24
C ASN A 193 -13.26 37.41 20.28
N PHE A 194 -13.68 36.14 20.31
CA PHE A 194 -14.59 35.61 21.31
C PHE A 194 -13.96 35.64 22.72
N ASN A 195 -12.71 35.19 22.85
CA ASN A 195 -11.98 35.21 24.12
C ASN A 195 -11.68 36.63 24.61
N THR A 196 -11.38 37.58 23.72
CA THR A 196 -11.27 39.00 24.10
C THR A 196 -12.61 39.58 24.53
N ASN A 197 -13.71 39.16 23.91
CA ASN A 197 -15.06 39.58 24.30
C ASN A 197 -15.50 38.97 25.63
N ILE A 198 -15.11 37.74 25.95
CA ILE A 198 -15.38 37.07 27.24
C ILE A 198 -14.52 37.63 28.39
N THR A 199 -13.28 38.03 28.10
CA THR A 199 -12.38 38.61 29.11
C THR A 199 -12.68 40.09 29.36
N SER A 200 -13.31 40.80 28.42
CA SER A 200 -13.91 42.10 28.70
C SER A 200 -15.06 41.91 29.69
N ALA A 201 -14.88 42.42 30.91
CA ALA A 201 -15.79 42.22 32.04
C ALA A 201 -17.23 42.76 31.82
N THR A 202 -17.48 43.41 30.68
CA THR A 202 -18.78 43.96 30.27
C THR A 202 -19.75 42.89 29.75
N ALA A 203 -19.29 41.73 29.27
CA ALA A 203 -20.17 40.68 28.74
C ALA A 203 -20.77 39.76 29.82
N ARG A 204 -20.26 39.78 31.06
CA ARG A 204 -20.77 38.92 32.15
C ARG A 204 -21.99 39.49 32.88
N ILE A 205 -22.31 40.77 32.67
CA ILE A 205 -23.46 41.43 33.28
C ILE A 205 -24.29 42.06 32.16
N ILE A 206 -25.15 41.25 31.55
CA ILE A 206 -26.16 41.71 30.60
C ILE A 206 -27.16 42.59 31.36
N HIS A 207 -27.07 43.90 31.22
CA HIS A 207 -28.10 44.81 31.71
C HIS A 207 -29.15 45.05 30.61
N PRO A 208 -30.47 44.97 30.93
CA PRO A 208 -31.56 45.22 29.97
C PRO A 208 -31.50 46.56 29.25
N SER A 209 -30.73 47.53 29.77
CA SER A 209 -30.52 48.85 29.18
C SER A 209 -29.64 48.85 27.92
N LEU A 210 -28.80 47.83 27.69
CA LEU A 210 -27.96 47.74 26.48
C LEU A 210 -28.76 47.37 25.22
N LEU A 211 -29.91 46.72 25.38
CA LEU A 211 -30.84 46.42 24.29
C LEU A 211 -31.72 47.61 23.89
N ARG A 212 -31.69 48.69 24.69
CA ARG A 212 -32.58 49.85 24.55
C ARG A 212 -32.02 50.94 23.62
N ASN A 213 -30.72 50.91 23.35
CA ASN A 213 -30.06 51.80 22.40
C ASN A 213 -29.99 51.11 21.04
N LYS A 214 -31.10 51.17 20.30
CA LYS A 214 -31.11 50.77 18.89
C LYS A 214 -30.51 51.91 18.05
N GLU A 215 -29.62 51.55 17.12
CA GLU A 215 -29.44 52.12 15.77
C GLU A 215 -28.13 52.80 15.32
N GLU A 216 -27.24 53.36 16.15
CA GLU A 216 -26.09 54.10 15.55
C GLU A 216 -24.74 53.35 15.51
N ASP A 217 -24.50 52.34 16.35
CA ASP A 217 -23.17 51.67 16.42
C ASP A 217 -23.17 50.18 16.03
N LEU A 218 -24.31 49.61 15.59
CA LEU A 218 -24.44 48.16 15.37
C LEU A 218 -24.00 47.64 13.99
N GLU A 219 -23.91 48.48 12.95
CA GLU A 219 -23.42 47.99 11.65
C GLU A 219 -21.90 47.71 11.67
N ASN A 220 -21.16 48.34 12.58
CA ASN A 220 -19.72 48.13 12.76
C ASN A 220 -19.34 47.45 14.09
N SER A 221 -20.29 47.20 15.01
CA SER A 221 -19.99 46.45 16.22
C SER A 221 -20.19 44.95 16.02
N VAL A 222 -19.08 44.23 16.12
CA VAL A 222 -19.00 42.76 16.18
C VAL A 222 -19.46 42.27 17.57
N GLN A 223 -20.61 42.77 18.03
CA GLN A 223 -21.31 42.28 19.19
C GLN A 223 -22.37 41.30 18.73
N ILE A 224 -22.52 40.18 19.42
CA ILE A 224 -23.57 39.19 19.14
C ILE A 224 -24.91 39.93 19.12
N ASN A 225 -25.68 39.81 18.03
CA ASN A 225 -26.97 40.47 17.91
C ASN A 225 -27.96 39.82 18.90
N PHE A 226 -27.99 40.33 20.13
CA PHE A 226 -28.80 39.80 21.24
C PHE A 226 -30.30 39.96 21.02
N ASN A 227 -30.73 40.65 19.96
CA ASN A 227 -32.13 40.67 19.53
C ASN A 227 -32.66 39.27 19.18
N HIS A 228 -31.79 38.31 18.81
CA HIS A 228 -32.20 36.92 18.55
C HIS A 228 -32.39 36.08 19.83
N ALA A 229 -32.03 36.61 21.00
CA ALA A 229 -32.27 35.98 22.30
C ALA A 229 -33.55 36.50 22.99
N VAL A 230 -34.26 37.43 22.35
CA VAL A 230 -35.56 37.94 22.79
C VAL A 230 -36.65 37.14 22.08
N PHE A 231 -37.48 36.45 22.85
CA PHE A 231 -38.56 35.62 22.34
C PHE A 231 -39.91 36.16 22.82
N SER A 232 -40.93 36.13 21.96
CA SER A 232 -42.30 36.38 22.38
C SER A 232 -42.79 35.20 23.24
N LYS A 233 -43.49 35.49 24.34
CA LYS A 233 -44.16 34.47 25.16
C LYS A 233 -45.09 33.59 24.31
N LEU A 234 -45.71 34.17 23.28
CA LEU A 234 -46.64 33.48 22.38
C LEU A 234 -45.91 32.48 21.47
N ASP A 235 -44.72 32.80 20.98
CA ASP A 235 -43.94 31.90 20.13
C ASP A 235 -43.50 30.65 20.92
N ILE A 236 -43.09 30.84 22.17
CA ILE A 236 -42.72 29.74 23.06
C ILE A 236 -43.96 28.88 23.36
N GLN A 237 -45.11 29.50 23.68
CA GLN A 237 -46.36 28.77 23.88
C GLN A 237 -46.76 27.95 22.64
N GLN A 238 -46.59 28.50 21.43
CA GLN A 238 -46.91 27.83 20.18
C GLN A 238 -46.00 26.61 19.94
N MET A 239 -44.71 26.68 20.30
CA MET A 239 -43.80 25.51 20.23
C MET A 239 -44.26 24.35 21.12
N PHE A 240 -44.95 24.64 22.23
CA PHE A 240 -45.49 23.63 23.14
C PHE A 240 -46.98 23.35 22.92
N ALA A 241 -47.65 24.03 21.99
CA ALA A 241 -49.07 23.84 21.70
C ALA A 241 -49.37 22.49 21.05
N GLU A 242 -48.42 21.92 20.30
CA GLU A 242 -48.55 20.58 19.69
C GLU A 242 -48.37 19.45 20.71
N VAL A 243 -47.72 19.74 21.85
CA VAL A 243 -47.51 18.80 22.95
C VAL A 243 -48.74 18.84 23.85
N GLY A 244 -49.85 18.29 23.36
CA GLY A 244 -51.16 18.39 24.02
C GLY A 244 -51.17 18.02 25.52
N GLY A 245 -51.99 18.72 26.29
CA GLY A 245 -52.18 18.57 27.75
C GLY A 245 -52.12 19.91 28.49
N ASN A 246 -52.26 19.91 29.82
CA ASN A 246 -52.11 21.09 30.71
C ASN A 246 -50.67 21.68 30.71
N VAL A 247 -49.86 21.32 29.72
CA VAL A 247 -48.47 21.74 29.53
C VAL A 247 -48.41 23.23 29.22
N THR A 248 -49.39 23.79 28.50
CA THR A 248 -49.46 25.23 28.21
C THR A 248 -49.58 26.06 29.50
N GLU A 249 -50.43 25.66 30.44
CA GLU A 249 -50.57 26.30 31.76
C GLU A 249 -49.31 26.12 32.63
N GLN A 250 -48.64 24.98 32.52
CA GLN A 250 -47.36 24.75 33.21
C GLN A 250 -46.23 25.59 32.62
N VAL A 251 -46.19 25.74 31.29
CA VAL A 251 -45.25 26.62 30.59
C VAL A 251 -45.48 28.06 31.01
N ASP A 252 -46.72 28.53 31.11
CA ASP A 252 -47.01 29.88 31.61
C ASP A 252 -46.52 30.10 33.03
N ASN A 253 -46.77 29.15 33.94
CA ASN A 253 -46.24 29.22 35.28
C ASN A 253 -44.70 29.20 35.31
N ILE A 254 -44.05 28.43 34.45
CA ILE A 254 -42.58 28.38 34.36
C ILE A 254 -42.03 29.70 33.79
N LEU A 255 -42.62 30.25 32.74
CA LEU A 255 -42.17 31.50 32.12
C LEU A 255 -42.37 32.70 33.07
N ASP A 256 -43.42 32.69 33.89
CA ASP A 256 -43.67 33.77 34.84
C ASP A 256 -42.87 33.64 36.16
N THR A 257 -42.53 32.41 36.58
CA THR A 257 -41.84 32.15 37.86
C THR A 257 -40.33 31.99 37.70
N ASN A 258 -39.83 31.55 36.54
CA ASN A 258 -38.43 31.20 36.34
C ASN A 258 -37.58 32.38 35.84
N SER A 259 -37.27 33.30 36.76
CA SER A 259 -36.33 34.42 36.54
C SER A 259 -34.86 34.00 36.37
N ARG A 260 -34.56 32.70 36.55
CA ARG A 260 -33.21 32.16 36.46
C ARG A 260 -32.77 31.98 35.00
N ILE A 261 -33.70 31.65 34.11
CA ILE A 261 -33.45 31.31 32.71
C ILE A 261 -33.98 32.42 31.78
N PHE A 262 -35.14 33.00 32.11
CA PHE A 262 -35.77 34.08 31.35
C PHE A 262 -35.87 35.35 32.19
N ASP A 263 -35.49 36.51 31.65
CA ASP A 263 -35.82 37.82 32.23
C ASP A 263 -36.98 38.45 31.47
N LYS A 264 -37.90 39.11 32.20
CA LYS A 264 -38.98 39.89 31.59
C LYS A 264 -38.36 41.10 30.90
N PHE A 265 -38.49 41.17 29.58
CA PHE A 265 -38.03 42.25 28.75
C PHE A 265 -39.23 43.10 28.30
N ASP A 266 -39.32 44.31 28.85
CA ASP A 266 -40.41 45.24 28.57
C ASP A 266 -39.89 46.31 27.61
N ASP A 267 -40.30 46.24 26.35
CA ASP A 267 -39.85 47.14 25.28
C ASP A 267 -40.60 48.47 25.40
N ARG A 268 -40.26 49.28 26.42
CA ARG A 268 -40.93 50.56 26.74
C ARG A 268 -40.62 51.69 25.75
N ASN A 269 -40.67 51.42 24.45
CA ASN A 269 -40.64 52.45 23.41
C ASN A 269 -41.90 52.48 22.54
N GLU A 270 -42.86 51.58 22.72
CA GLU A 270 -44.20 51.76 22.15
C GLU A 270 -45.21 52.08 23.25
N SER A 271 -45.62 53.35 23.28
CA SER A 271 -46.81 53.79 24.00
C SER A 271 -48.04 53.23 23.28
N SER A 272 -48.33 51.95 23.47
CA SER A 272 -49.55 51.32 22.99
C SER A 272 -50.06 50.36 24.05
N GLU A 273 -51.16 50.74 24.70
CA GLU A 273 -51.84 50.07 25.82
C GLU A 273 -52.38 48.65 25.50
N ASN A 274 -51.87 47.92 24.50
CA ASN A 274 -52.55 46.72 23.98
C ASN A 274 -51.66 45.53 23.55
N VAL A 275 -50.46 45.32 24.09
CA VAL A 275 -49.71 44.07 23.83
C VAL A 275 -49.62 43.21 25.10
N ALA A 276 -50.50 42.22 25.18
CA ALA A 276 -50.71 41.36 26.35
C ALA A 276 -49.70 40.20 26.52
N SER A 277 -48.54 40.25 25.87
CA SER A 277 -47.52 39.21 25.97
C SER A 277 -46.14 39.82 26.24
N PRO A 278 -45.55 39.61 27.44
CA PRO A 278 -44.21 40.12 27.72
C PRO A 278 -43.18 39.38 26.86
N ASN A 279 -42.26 40.14 26.26
CA ASN A 279 -41.09 39.57 25.61
C ASN A 279 -40.14 39.03 26.70
N LEU A 280 -39.46 37.91 26.42
CA LEU A 280 -38.60 37.22 27.37
C LEU A 280 -37.19 37.15 26.81
N LEU A 281 -36.20 37.56 27.62
CA LEU A 281 -34.79 37.48 27.28
C LEU A 281 -34.18 36.20 27.85
N TYR A 282 -33.59 35.38 26.98
CA TYR A 282 -32.91 34.15 27.38
C TYR A 282 -31.47 34.39 27.86
N LYS A 283 -31.13 33.89 29.06
CA LYS A 283 -29.79 34.05 29.66
C LYS A 283 -28.79 33.00 29.14
N ILE A 284 -28.06 33.35 28.09
CA ILE A 284 -27.02 32.48 27.47
C ILE A 284 -25.93 32.06 28.47
N ALA A 285 -25.51 32.95 29.38
CA ALA A 285 -24.42 32.71 30.34
C ALA A 285 -24.69 31.60 31.39
N ARG A 286 -25.90 31.04 31.43
CA ARG A 286 -26.27 29.96 32.35
C ARG A 286 -26.67 28.66 31.65
N SER A 287 -26.50 28.62 30.33
CA SER A 287 -26.62 27.39 29.55
C SER A 287 -25.43 26.49 29.87
N THR A 288 -25.68 25.24 30.27
CA THR A 288 -24.65 24.26 30.68
C THR A 288 -23.94 23.62 29.48
N LEU A 289 -23.66 24.37 28.42
CA LEU A 289 -22.81 23.88 27.32
C LEU A 289 -21.35 24.05 27.74
N HIS A 290 -20.61 22.96 27.90
CA HIS A 290 -19.16 23.01 28.11
C HIS A 290 -18.47 23.35 26.79
N ASP A 291 -17.75 24.47 26.77
CA ASP A 291 -16.95 24.89 25.62
C ASP A 291 -15.71 24.01 25.49
N ILE A 292 -15.64 23.25 24.40
CA ILE A 292 -14.44 22.51 23.99
C ILE A 292 -13.44 23.53 23.44
N THR A 293 -12.34 23.76 24.15
CA THR A 293 -11.26 24.65 23.69
C THR A 293 -10.19 23.89 22.93
N SER A 294 -9.50 24.57 22.00
CA SER A 294 -8.54 24.00 21.04
C SER A 294 -7.23 23.43 21.62
N ASN A 295 -7.11 23.35 22.94
CA ASN A 295 -5.94 22.79 23.64
C ASN A 295 -6.27 21.44 24.31
N THR A 296 -7.43 20.86 24.04
CA THR A 296 -7.79 19.54 24.57
C THR A 296 -7.02 18.47 23.80
N ASP A 297 -6.01 17.91 24.44
CA ASP A 297 -5.26 16.77 23.91
C ASP A 297 -6.16 15.53 23.78
N LEU A 298 -5.77 14.56 22.95
CA LEU A 298 -6.53 13.32 22.73
C LEU A 298 -6.86 12.60 24.05
N ASP A 299 -5.95 12.67 25.02
CA ASP A 299 -6.10 12.09 26.35
C ASP A 299 -7.19 12.82 27.17
N GLU A 300 -7.38 14.12 26.98
CA GLU A 300 -8.45 14.89 27.63
C GLU A 300 -9.82 14.55 27.00
N TYR A 301 -9.87 14.23 25.71
CA TYR A 301 -11.08 13.69 25.08
C TYR A 301 -11.43 12.31 25.63
N GLU A 302 -10.45 11.42 25.79
CA GLU A 302 -10.68 10.12 26.42
C GLU A 302 -11.19 10.29 27.86
N GLU A 303 -10.63 11.20 28.65
CA GLU A 303 -11.10 11.47 30.01
C GLU A 303 -12.51 12.10 30.04
N LEU A 304 -12.85 12.96 29.08
CA LEU A 304 -14.20 13.53 28.92
C LEU A 304 -15.22 12.48 28.49
N ILE A 305 -14.84 11.58 27.58
CA ILE A 305 -15.67 10.46 27.15
C ILE A 305 -15.91 9.53 28.35
N ASP A 306 -14.89 9.23 29.14
CA ASP A 306 -15.02 8.39 30.33
C ASP A 306 -15.92 9.04 31.40
N ARG A 307 -15.78 10.36 31.60
CA ARG A 307 -16.66 11.12 32.50
C ARG A 307 -18.10 11.11 32.00
N ALA A 308 -18.34 11.32 30.70
CA ALA A 308 -19.67 11.27 30.10
C ALA A 308 -20.28 9.87 30.19
N LEU A 309 -19.50 8.80 29.95
CA LEU A 309 -19.95 7.42 30.11
C LEU A 309 -20.30 7.12 31.57
N LYS A 310 -19.54 7.65 32.52
CA LYS A 310 -19.82 7.52 33.95
C LYS A 310 -21.11 8.24 34.35
N ASP A 311 -21.34 9.45 33.82
CA ASP A 311 -22.56 10.22 34.07
C ASP A 311 -23.79 9.55 33.44
N ILE A 312 -23.66 9.02 32.21
CA ILE A 312 -24.71 8.21 31.56
C ILE A 312 -25.02 6.97 32.38
N SER A 313 -24.00 6.27 32.89
CA SER A 313 -24.18 5.08 33.73
C SER A 313 -24.86 5.42 35.06
N SER A 314 -24.47 6.54 35.70
CA SER A 314 -25.10 7.05 36.91
C SER A 314 -26.56 7.42 36.66
N SER A 315 -26.85 8.16 35.58
CA SER A 315 -28.21 8.53 35.18
C SER A 315 -29.06 7.30 34.81
N PHE A 316 -28.48 6.28 34.18
CA PHE A 316 -29.17 5.03 33.89
C PHE A 316 -29.54 4.28 35.17
N LYS A 317 -28.64 4.25 36.15
CA LYS A 317 -28.90 3.65 37.47
C LYS A 317 -29.98 4.43 38.23
N GLU A 318 -29.91 5.76 38.24
CA GLU A 318 -30.94 6.61 38.82
C GLU A 318 -32.30 6.39 38.15
N ASN A 319 -32.33 6.25 36.82
CA ASN A 319 -33.55 5.91 36.08
C ASN A 319 -34.09 4.52 36.43
N GLN A 320 -33.24 3.52 36.67
CA GLN A 320 -33.70 2.22 37.19
C GLN A 320 -34.28 2.34 38.59
N ASP A 321 -33.65 3.12 39.47
CA ASP A 321 -34.15 3.37 40.82
C ASP A 321 -35.50 4.08 40.78
N ILE A 322 -35.65 5.10 39.94
CA ILE A 322 -36.92 5.78 39.69
C ILE A 322 -37.96 4.79 39.17
N LYS A 323 -37.65 3.97 38.14
CA LYS A 323 -38.56 2.94 37.63
C LYS A 323 -38.98 1.95 38.71
N SER A 324 -38.07 1.53 39.59
CA SER A 324 -38.40 0.63 40.70
C SER A 324 -39.36 1.28 41.69
N LYS A 325 -39.16 2.57 42.01
CA LYS A 325 -40.04 3.37 42.86
C LYS A 325 -41.41 3.56 42.21
N TRP A 326 -41.45 3.86 40.92
CA TRP A 326 -42.69 3.96 40.14
C TRP A 326 -43.45 2.62 40.12
N ASN A 327 -42.77 1.50 39.91
CA ASN A 327 -43.39 0.17 39.98
C ASN A 327 -43.91 -0.14 41.38
N ALA A 328 -43.18 0.22 42.43
CA ALA A 328 -43.64 0.07 43.81
C ALA A 328 -44.86 0.97 44.09
N HIS A 329 -44.88 2.19 43.56
CA HIS A 329 -46.02 3.11 43.68
C HIS A 329 -47.22 2.62 42.88
N ALA A 330 -47.03 2.13 41.65
CA ALA A 330 -48.07 1.52 40.83
C ALA A 330 -48.70 0.31 41.55
N ARG A 331 -47.89 -0.56 42.17
CA ARG A 331 -48.39 -1.68 43.00
C ARG A 331 -49.15 -1.20 44.23
N LYS A 332 -48.73 -0.10 44.86
CA LYS A 332 -49.49 0.49 45.98
C LYS A 332 -50.83 1.03 45.51
N VAL A 333 -50.86 1.73 44.37
CA VAL A 333 -52.08 2.24 43.75
C VAL A 333 -52.99 1.10 43.31
N GLU A 334 -52.46 0.01 42.76
CA GLU A 334 -53.21 -1.19 42.40
C GLU A 334 -53.83 -1.85 43.63
N LYS A 335 -53.10 -1.95 44.75
CA LYS A 335 -53.66 -2.41 46.03
C LYS A 335 -54.76 -1.49 46.56
N ILE A 336 -54.58 -0.16 46.45
CA ILE A 336 -55.62 0.80 46.83
C ILE A 336 -56.85 0.64 45.93
N LYS A 337 -56.65 0.46 44.62
CA LYS A 337 -57.72 0.20 43.66
C LYS A 337 -58.47 -1.07 44.00
N LEU A 338 -57.76 -2.17 44.31
CA LEU A 338 -58.38 -3.42 44.74
C LEU A 338 -59.18 -3.26 46.04
N ILE A 339 -58.69 -2.47 47.01
CA ILE A 339 -59.43 -2.18 48.25
C ILE A 339 -60.68 -1.32 47.98
N ILE A 340 -60.62 -0.38 47.03
CA ILE A 340 -61.78 0.41 46.61
C ILE A 340 -62.79 -0.49 45.88
N GLU A 341 -62.35 -1.32 44.95
CA GLU A 341 -63.21 -2.28 44.24
C GLU A 341 -63.81 -3.34 45.19
N GLU A 342 -63.09 -3.77 46.22
CA GLU A 342 -63.58 -4.67 47.28
C GLU A 342 -64.58 -3.96 48.21
N LYS A 343 -64.34 -2.69 48.56
CA LYS A 343 -65.30 -1.85 49.30
C LYS A 343 -66.58 -1.57 48.51
N ASP A 344 -66.48 -1.42 47.20
CA ASP A 344 -67.63 -1.22 46.31
C ASP A 344 -68.43 -2.53 46.12
N ALA A 345 -67.82 -3.70 46.35
CA ALA A 345 -68.47 -5.01 46.29
C ALA A 345 -69.18 -5.43 47.59
N ASP A 346 -68.78 -4.90 48.75
CA ASP A 346 -69.30 -5.28 50.08
C ASP A 346 -70.40 -4.37 50.66
N GLY A 347 -70.95 -3.42 49.89
CA GLY A 347 -72.27 -2.82 50.15
C GLY A 347 -72.38 -1.69 51.20
N ASP A 348 -72.83 -0.53 50.70
CA ASP A 348 -73.60 0.57 51.31
C ASP A 348 -73.09 1.45 52.49
N LEU A 349 -72.97 2.76 52.18
CA LEU A 349 -73.36 4.01 52.87
C LEU A 349 -72.95 4.23 54.36
N VAL A 350 -72.41 5.39 54.77
CA VAL A 350 -73.13 6.67 54.92
C VAL A 350 -72.21 7.87 54.68
N MET A 351 -72.60 8.77 53.76
CA MET A 351 -72.21 10.18 53.82
C MET A 351 -73.19 10.90 54.76
N THR A 352 -72.67 11.34 55.91
CA THR A 352 -73.14 12.50 56.65
C THR A 352 -71.94 13.38 56.92
#